data_AF-A0A958LVN2-F1
#
_entry.id   AF-A0A958LVN2-F1
#
_cell.length_a   1.000
_cell.length_b   1.000
_cell.length_c   1.000
_cell.angle_alpha   90.00
_cell.angle_beta   90.00
_cell.angle_gamma   90.00
#
_symmetry.space_group_name_H-M   'P 1'
#
loop_
_entity.id
_entity.type
_entity.pdbx_description
1 polymer ?
#
loop_
_entity_poly.entity_id
_entity_poly.type
_entity_poly.pdbx_seq_one_letter_code
_entity_poly.pdbx_strand_id
1 'polypeptide(L)'
;MKKLILSAASIVLLFTSSLALSLPSPAIKNLTSKKDFIVSGNDFVPIPWGKELPISWETLPGTWILRQGKESNPSYFTFRPIRTLGQSEMLYIQQIDPKTCQVLGAGVATQFDSKIIYATLRSAVNNQVYRINFRNYDARSFNSSALPTYEGHVMLMSIAPINSYEFAHYPLARVNFSSQSNINCMKRLVR
;
A
#
# COMPACT_ATOMS: atom_id res chain seq x y z
N MET A 1 3.58 3.93 47.47
CA MET A 1 2.91 2.82 46.76
C MET A 1 3.82 2.37 45.64
N LYS A 2 4.31 1.12 45.74
CA LYS A 2 5.36 0.53 44.89
C LYS A 2 4.74 0.03 43.57
N LYS A 3 5.31 0.43 42.43
CA LYS A 3 5.01 -0.16 41.11
C LYS A 3 5.71 -1.53 41.04
N LEU A 4 4.93 -2.60 41.06
CA LEU A 4 5.40 -3.92 40.65
C LEU A 4 5.50 -3.94 39.12
N ILE A 5 6.71 -4.10 38.62
CA ILE A 5 7.03 -4.52 37.26
C ILE A 5 7.12 -6.05 37.33
N LEU A 6 6.15 -6.75 36.74
CA LEU A 6 6.23 -8.19 36.54
C LEU A 6 6.68 -8.47 35.11
N SER A 7 7.95 -8.84 35.01
CA SER A 7 8.55 -9.61 33.94
C SER A 7 8.03 -11.05 34.00
N ALA A 8 7.67 -11.63 32.85
CA ALA A 8 7.61 -13.08 32.65
C ALA A 8 7.74 -13.38 31.15
N ALA A 9 8.88 -13.95 30.76
CA ALA A 9 9.03 -15.31 30.24
C ALA A 9 8.80 -15.40 28.72
N SER A 10 9.87 -15.41 27.92
CA SER A 10 10.64 -16.62 27.57
C SER A 10 9.77 -17.72 26.95
N ILE A 11 9.70 -17.76 25.62
CA ILE A 11 9.62 -19.02 24.87
C ILE A 11 10.78 -19.00 23.87
N VAL A 12 11.89 -19.53 24.34
CA VAL A 12 13.04 -19.93 23.56
C VAL A 12 12.68 -21.24 22.87
N LEU A 13 12.61 -21.24 21.53
CA LEU A 13 12.66 -22.47 20.74
C LEU A 13 14.08 -22.60 20.18
N LEU A 14 14.88 -23.37 20.91
CA LEU A 14 16.19 -23.88 20.50
C LEU A 14 16.01 -24.86 19.35
N PHE A 15 16.76 -24.67 18.26
CA PHE A 15 17.16 -25.76 17.39
C PHE A 15 18.67 -25.68 17.16
N THR A 16 19.32 -26.79 17.50
CA THR A 16 20.75 -27.07 17.42
C THR A 16 21.15 -27.63 16.06
N SER A 17 22.44 -27.44 15.72
CA SER A 17 23.25 -28.10 14.67
C SER A 17 22.83 -27.85 13.21
N SER A 18 23.70 -27.37 12.32
CA SER A 18 24.95 -28.04 11.91
C SER A 18 25.94 -27.04 11.29
N LEU A 19 27.24 -27.20 11.60
CA LEU A 19 28.31 -26.54 10.84
C LEU A 19 28.41 -27.17 9.45
N ALA A 20 28.28 -26.36 8.40
CA ALA A 20 28.76 -26.68 7.06
C ALA A 20 29.79 -25.62 6.68
N LEU A 21 31.03 -26.04 6.44
CA LEU A 21 32.06 -25.20 5.82
C LEU A 21 31.67 -24.96 4.35
N SER A 22 31.30 -23.73 4.00
CA SER A 22 31.14 -23.29 2.62
C SER A 22 32.37 -22.50 2.16
N LEU A 23 32.92 -22.89 1.01
CA LEU A 23 34.02 -22.21 0.32
C LEU A 23 33.72 -20.71 0.05
N PRO A 24 34.75 -19.85 -0.07
CA PRO A 24 34.56 -18.45 -0.43
C PRO A 24 33.99 -18.33 -1.84
N SER A 25 32.68 -18.11 -1.92
CA SER A 25 32.01 -17.70 -3.15
C SER A 25 32.45 -16.26 -3.49
N PRO A 26 32.69 -15.93 -4.77
CA PRO A 26 33.02 -14.57 -5.16
C PRO A 26 31.92 -13.62 -4.67
N ALA A 27 32.35 -12.53 -4.03
CA ALA A 27 31.49 -11.51 -3.46
C ALA A 27 30.58 -10.90 -4.54
N ILE A 28 29.38 -11.49 -4.70
CA ILE A 28 28.26 -10.83 -5.35
C ILE A 28 27.89 -9.69 -4.41
N LYS A 29 28.31 -8.48 -4.81
CA LYS A 29 27.95 -7.22 -4.18
C LYS A 29 26.47 -7.27 -3.82
N ASN A 30 26.21 -7.18 -2.51
CA ASN A 30 24.91 -7.04 -1.87
C ASN A 30 23.81 -6.67 -2.86
N LEU A 31 23.00 -7.67 -3.24
CA LEU A 31 21.68 -7.44 -3.79
C LEU A 31 20.99 -6.56 -2.77
N THR A 32 20.92 -5.27 -3.08
CA THR A 32 20.29 -4.25 -2.26
C THR A 32 18.94 -4.80 -1.84
N SER A 33 18.82 -5.09 -0.55
CA SER A 33 17.57 -5.45 0.11
C SER A 33 16.48 -4.57 -0.50
N LYS A 34 15.56 -5.21 -1.25
CA LYS A 34 14.39 -4.53 -1.78
C LYS A 34 13.73 -3.87 -0.59
N LYS A 35 13.83 -2.55 -0.50
CA LYS A 35 13.20 -1.75 0.53
C LYS A 35 11.70 -1.80 0.26
N ASP A 36 11.08 -2.87 0.74
CA ASP A 36 9.64 -2.98 0.81
C ASP A 36 9.09 -1.73 1.50
N PHE A 37 8.26 -1.04 0.74
CA PHE A 37 7.99 0.38 0.86
C PHE A 37 7.06 0.64 2.05
N ILE A 38 7.57 1.38 3.03
CA ILE A 38 6.82 1.91 4.17
C ILE A 38 7.15 3.40 4.22
N VAL A 39 6.16 4.24 3.93
CA VAL A 39 6.13 5.53 4.61
C VAL A 39 5.60 5.20 5.99
N SER A 40 6.45 5.36 7.00
CA SER A 40 5.97 5.32 8.39
C SER A 40 4.96 6.45 8.49
N GLY A 41 3.68 6.12 8.57
CA GLY A 41 2.65 7.05 8.97
C GLY A 41 2.82 7.38 10.45
N ASN A 42 4.00 7.87 10.83
CA ASN A 42 4.14 8.65 12.05
C ASN A 42 3.55 10.02 11.69
N ASP A 43 2.68 10.52 12.56
CA ASP A 43 1.65 11.53 12.36
C ASP A 43 2.06 12.93 11.83
N PHE A 44 3.27 13.11 11.28
CA PHE A 44 3.77 14.42 10.86
C PHE A 44 4.66 14.41 9.61
N VAL A 45 4.26 13.68 8.56
CA VAL A 45 4.78 13.95 7.22
C VAL A 45 3.84 14.96 6.55
N PRO A 46 4.21 16.24 6.41
CA PRO A 46 3.35 17.21 5.77
C PRO A 46 3.13 16.80 4.31
N ILE A 47 1.86 16.67 3.93
CA ILE A 47 1.47 16.37 2.56
C ILE A 47 1.86 17.57 1.69
N PRO A 48 2.56 17.36 0.56
CA PRO A 48 3.03 18.45 -0.29
C PRO A 48 1.89 18.99 -1.18
N TRP A 49 0.87 19.57 -0.55
CA TRP A 49 -0.30 20.15 -1.22
C TRP A 49 0.11 21.12 -2.33
N GLY A 50 -0.59 21.07 -3.46
CA GLY A 50 -0.32 21.89 -4.64
C GLY A 50 0.81 21.35 -5.54
N LYS A 51 1.54 20.32 -5.11
CA LYS A 51 2.57 19.64 -5.92
C LYS A 51 2.07 18.33 -6.55
N GLU A 52 0.76 18.18 -6.70
CA GLU A 52 0.16 17.01 -7.35
C GLU A 52 0.57 16.95 -8.82
N LEU A 53 1.02 15.77 -9.23
CA LEU A 53 1.30 15.43 -10.62
C LEU A 53 0.03 14.89 -11.29
N PRO A 54 -0.10 15.06 -12.61
CA PRO A 54 -1.15 14.39 -13.36
C PRO A 54 -1.12 12.86 -13.15
N ILE A 55 -2.31 12.26 -13.11
CA ILE A 55 -2.49 10.82 -13.04
C ILE A 55 -2.68 10.28 -14.46
N SER A 56 -1.81 9.36 -14.87
CA SER A 56 -1.93 8.66 -16.16
C SER A 56 -2.76 7.38 -15.99
N TRP A 57 -3.75 7.22 -16.86
CA TRP A 57 -4.56 6.01 -16.95
C TRP A 57 -3.80 4.78 -17.43
N GLU A 58 -2.64 4.98 -18.06
CA GLU A 58 -1.78 3.88 -18.51
C GLU A 58 -1.00 3.27 -17.34
N THR A 59 -0.62 4.07 -16.35
CA THR A 59 0.22 3.63 -15.22
C THR A 59 -0.59 3.29 -13.97
N LEU A 60 -1.82 3.78 -13.89
CA LEU A 60 -2.71 3.60 -12.75
C LEU A 60 -3.17 2.14 -12.53
N PRO A 61 -3.52 1.36 -13.56
CA PRO A 61 -3.93 -0.03 -13.41
C PRO A 61 -2.86 -0.88 -12.74
N GLY A 62 -3.30 -1.86 -11.94
CA GLY A 62 -2.42 -2.81 -11.27
C GLY A 62 -2.73 -2.94 -9.78
N THR A 63 -1.76 -3.45 -9.03
CA THR A 63 -1.90 -3.65 -7.60
C THR A 63 -1.04 -2.66 -6.82
N TRP A 64 -1.66 -2.07 -5.80
CA TRP A 64 -1.08 -1.11 -4.89
C TRP A 64 -1.11 -1.68 -3.46
N ILE A 65 -0.11 -1.36 -2.66
CA ILE A 65 0.01 -1.82 -1.28
C ILE A 65 -0.03 -0.64 -0.32
N LEU A 66 -0.82 -0.82 0.74
CA LEU A 66 -0.86 0.03 1.92
C LEU A 66 -0.21 -0.73 3.08
N ARG A 67 0.81 -0.12 3.71
CA ARG A 67 1.42 -0.59 4.96
C ARG A 67 1.33 0.51 6.02
N GLN A 68 0.67 0.24 7.14
CA GLN A 68 0.52 1.19 8.25
C GLN A 68 1.57 0.88 9.33
N GLY A 69 2.79 1.39 9.15
CA GLY A 69 3.91 1.06 10.05
C GLY A 69 4.48 -0.35 9.84
N LYS A 70 5.45 -0.73 10.69
CA LYS A 70 6.26 -1.96 10.51
C LYS A 70 5.53 -3.25 10.89
N GLU A 71 4.54 -3.17 11.76
CA GLU A 71 3.88 -4.35 12.36
C GLU A 71 2.45 -4.58 11.87
N SER A 72 1.89 -3.67 11.05
CA SER A 72 0.56 -3.89 10.49
C SER A 72 0.59 -4.87 9.33
N ASN A 73 -0.52 -5.61 9.19
CA ASN A 73 -0.73 -6.42 8.01
C ASN A 73 -0.94 -5.50 6.80
N PRO A 74 -0.26 -5.73 5.67
CA PRO A 74 -0.49 -4.93 4.48
C PRO A 74 -1.93 -5.10 3.98
N SER A 75 -2.50 -4.05 3.43
CA SER A 75 -3.72 -4.13 2.61
C SER A 75 -3.36 -3.93 1.15
N TYR A 76 -3.91 -4.76 0.27
CA TYR A 76 -3.71 -4.63 -1.17
C TYR A 76 -4.92 -3.98 -1.81
N PHE A 77 -4.69 -3.07 -2.74
CA PHE A 77 -5.70 -2.43 -3.55
C PHE A 77 -5.46 -2.79 -5.00
N THR A 78 -6.48 -3.26 -5.71
CA THR A 78 -6.39 -3.51 -7.15
C THR A 78 -7.18 -2.46 -7.89
N PHE A 79 -6.54 -1.86 -8.89
CA PHE A 79 -7.16 -0.89 -9.79
C PHE A 79 -7.27 -1.54 -11.16
N ARG A 80 -8.52 -1.70 -11.64
CA ARG A 80 -8.81 -2.27 -12.94
C ARG A 80 -9.63 -1.28 -13.76
N PRO A 81 -9.18 -0.88 -14.95
CA PRO A 81 -10.00 -0.06 -15.82
C PRO A 81 -11.25 -0.82 -16.23
N ILE A 82 -12.41 -0.18 -16.12
CA ILE A 82 -13.67 -0.66 -16.67
C ILE A 82 -13.91 0.14 -17.95
N ARG A 83 -14.08 -0.58 -19.06
CA ARG A 83 -14.57 0.05 -20.30
C ARG A 83 -16.06 0.31 -20.14
N THR A 84 -16.42 1.56 -19.96
CA THR A 84 -17.78 2.08 -20.03
C THR A 84 -18.15 2.31 -21.50
N LEU A 85 -19.44 2.22 -21.83
CA LEU A 85 -19.96 2.43 -23.19
C LEU A 85 -19.92 3.93 -23.64
N GLY A 86 -19.06 4.75 -23.03
CA GLY A 86 -18.91 6.19 -23.29
C GLY A 86 -17.45 6.65 -23.18
N GLN A 87 -17.22 7.97 -23.15
CA GLN A 87 -15.85 8.55 -23.12
C GLN A 87 -15.21 8.62 -21.73
N SER A 88 -15.96 8.38 -20.65
CA SER A 88 -15.44 8.54 -19.28
C SER A 88 -14.81 7.26 -18.78
N GLU A 89 -13.50 7.26 -18.60
CA GLU A 89 -12.76 6.14 -18.01
C GLU A 89 -13.15 5.96 -16.53
N MET A 90 -13.43 4.71 -16.16
CA MET A 90 -13.73 4.33 -14.78
C MET A 90 -12.76 3.28 -14.29
N LEU A 91 -12.47 3.27 -12.99
CA LEU A 91 -11.75 2.18 -12.34
C LEU A 91 -12.68 1.41 -11.45
N TYR A 92 -12.57 0.09 -11.51
CA TYR A 92 -12.97 -0.77 -10.43
C TYR A 92 -11.84 -0.86 -9.41
N ILE A 93 -12.17 -0.62 -8.15
CA ILE A 93 -11.23 -0.71 -7.03
C ILE A 93 -11.66 -1.81 -6.10
N GLN A 94 -10.74 -2.69 -5.70
CA GLN A 94 -10.97 -3.67 -4.64
C GLN A 94 -9.87 -3.62 -3.60
N GLN A 95 -10.25 -3.65 -2.33
CA GLN A 95 -9.34 -3.91 -1.22
C GLN A 95 -9.34 -5.41 -0.91
N ILE A 96 -8.16 -6.01 -0.83
CA ILE A 96 -7.96 -7.44 -0.61
C ILE A 96 -7.12 -7.63 0.65
N ASP A 97 -7.59 -8.50 1.54
CA ASP A 97 -6.81 -9.03 2.65
C ASP A 97 -5.80 -10.06 2.13
N PRO A 98 -4.49 -9.87 2.32
CA PRO A 98 -3.49 -10.83 1.85
C PRO A 98 -3.46 -12.16 2.60
N LYS A 99 -4.03 -12.23 3.82
CA LYS A 99 -4.05 -13.47 4.60
C LYS A 99 -5.16 -14.39 4.14
N THR A 100 -6.37 -13.86 4.06
CA THR A 100 -7.59 -14.63 3.76
C THR A 100 -7.97 -14.61 2.27
N CYS A 101 -7.37 -13.71 1.49
CA CYS A 101 -7.74 -13.45 0.09
C CYS A 101 -9.19 -13.01 -0.11
N GLN A 102 -9.82 -12.52 0.95
CA GLN A 102 -11.17 -11.96 0.88
C GLN A 102 -11.12 -10.50 0.42
N VAL A 103 -12.18 -10.10 -0.27
CA VAL A 103 -12.39 -8.71 -0.65
C VAL A 103 -12.99 -7.99 0.55
N LEU A 104 -12.22 -7.07 1.14
CA LEU A 104 -12.64 -6.28 2.30
C LEU A 104 -13.53 -5.10 1.89
N GLY A 105 -13.45 -4.67 0.65
CA GLY A 105 -14.33 -3.66 0.10
C GLY A 105 -14.09 -3.46 -1.38
N ALA A 106 -15.09 -2.92 -2.06
CA ALA A 106 -15.03 -2.67 -3.49
C ALA A 106 -15.79 -1.40 -3.86
N GLY A 107 -15.40 -0.83 -4.99
CA GLY A 107 -15.86 0.48 -5.38
C GLY A 107 -15.59 0.82 -6.84
N VAL A 108 -16.09 1.98 -7.22
CA VAL A 108 -15.80 2.58 -8.52
C VAL A 108 -15.13 3.92 -8.33
N ALA A 109 -14.27 4.28 -9.26
CA ALA A 109 -13.61 5.57 -9.29
C ALA A 109 -13.71 6.20 -10.67
N THR A 110 -13.77 7.52 -10.67
CA THR A 110 -13.81 8.38 -11.84
C THR A 110 -12.76 9.46 -11.68
N GLN A 111 -12.09 9.81 -12.77
CA GLN A 111 -11.22 10.97 -12.78
C GLN A 111 -12.08 12.24 -12.73
N PHE A 112 -11.77 13.14 -11.79
CA PHE A 112 -12.43 14.44 -11.68
C PHE A 112 -11.71 15.50 -12.49
N ASP A 113 -10.38 15.53 -12.37
CA ASP A 113 -9.49 16.37 -13.15
C ASP A 113 -8.20 15.60 -13.47
N SER A 114 -7.22 16.23 -14.13
CA SER A 114 -5.97 15.56 -14.48
C SER A 114 -5.16 15.04 -13.28
N LYS A 115 -5.43 15.48 -12.05
CA LYS A 115 -4.62 15.25 -10.84
C LYS A 115 -5.33 14.45 -9.76
N ILE A 116 -6.66 14.33 -9.80
CA ILE A 116 -7.49 13.79 -8.73
C ILE A 116 -8.44 12.74 -9.29
N ILE A 117 -8.45 11.58 -8.62
CA ILE A 117 -9.45 10.54 -8.83
C ILE A 117 -10.33 10.43 -7.60
N TYR A 118 -11.64 10.52 -7.82
CA TYR A 118 -12.64 10.29 -6.79
C TYR A 118 -13.17 8.87 -6.88
N ALA A 119 -13.21 8.20 -5.74
CA ALA A 119 -13.75 6.87 -5.62
C ALA A 119 -14.71 6.76 -4.45
N THR A 120 -15.65 5.84 -4.60
CA THR A 120 -16.53 5.41 -3.52
C THR A 120 -16.32 3.93 -3.29
N LEU A 121 -16.00 3.54 -2.07
CA LEU A 121 -15.72 2.15 -1.71
C LEU A 121 -16.65 1.72 -0.58
N ARG A 122 -17.35 0.60 -0.79
CA ARG A 122 -18.18 -0.02 0.23
C ARG A 122 -17.39 -1.11 0.94
N SER A 123 -17.28 -1.01 2.25
CA SER A 123 -16.64 -2.02 3.09
C SER A 123 -17.57 -3.21 3.28
N ALA A 124 -17.06 -4.41 3.06
CA ALA A 124 -17.72 -5.67 3.36
C ALA A 124 -17.66 -6.02 4.87
N VAL A 125 -16.75 -5.38 5.63
CA VAL A 125 -16.53 -5.67 7.05
C VAL A 125 -17.58 -4.97 7.93
N ASN A 126 -17.90 -3.71 7.62
CA ASN A 126 -18.79 -2.89 8.45
C ASN A 126 -19.97 -2.27 7.67
N ASN A 127 -20.13 -2.62 6.40
CA ASN A 127 -21.17 -2.11 5.50
C ASN A 127 -21.16 -0.58 5.27
N GLN A 128 -20.13 0.13 5.75
CA GLN A 128 -20.01 1.57 5.56
C GLN A 128 -19.50 1.90 4.16
N VAL A 129 -19.85 3.10 3.71
CA VAL A 129 -19.39 3.68 2.45
C VAL A 129 -18.34 4.74 2.75
N TYR A 130 -17.21 4.63 2.07
CA TYR A 130 -16.09 5.53 2.19
C TYR A 130 -15.90 6.32 0.90
N ARG A 131 -15.59 7.60 1.05
CA ARG A 131 -15.12 8.48 -0.01
C ARG A 131 -13.61 8.45 -0.02
N ILE A 132 -13.03 8.29 -1.20
CA ILE A 132 -11.60 8.18 -1.38
C ILE A 132 -11.15 9.14 -2.49
N ASN A 133 -10.07 9.87 -2.21
CA ASN A 133 -9.41 10.73 -3.19
C ASN A 133 -7.99 10.21 -3.41
N PHE A 134 -7.65 9.85 -4.64
CA PHE A 134 -6.29 9.50 -5.02
C PHE A 134 -5.61 10.69 -5.68
N ARG A 135 -4.37 10.96 -5.25
CA ARG A 135 -3.50 12.00 -5.82
C ARG A 135 -2.13 11.38 -6.08
N ASN A 136 -1.50 11.78 -7.18
CA ASN A 136 -0.14 11.34 -7.49
C ASN A 136 0.87 12.45 -7.16
N TYR A 137 2.02 12.07 -6.65
CA TYR A 137 3.10 12.98 -6.28
C TYR A 137 4.45 12.41 -6.72
N ASP A 138 5.41 13.29 -6.96
CA ASP A 138 6.82 12.89 -6.99
C ASP A 138 7.28 12.52 -5.58
N ALA A 139 7.97 11.41 -5.41
CA ALA A 139 8.49 10.99 -4.11
C ALA A 139 9.42 12.03 -3.47
N ARG A 140 10.16 12.80 -4.27
CA ARG A 140 11.04 13.90 -3.84
C ARG A 140 10.27 15.09 -3.26
N SER A 141 8.95 15.16 -3.50
CA SER A 141 8.12 16.22 -2.94
C SER A 141 7.85 16.04 -1.44
N PHE A 142 8.09 14.83 -0.90
CA PHE A 142 7.96 14.56 0.53
C PHE A 142 9.26 14.90 1.27
N ASN A 143 9.14 15.61 2.39
CA ASN A 143 10.28 16.04 3.21
C ASN A 143 10.88 14.89 4.05
N SER A 144 10.10 13.85 4.30
CA SER A 144 10.55 12.59 4.89
C SER A 144 10.73 11.55 3.81
N SER A 145 11.48 10.48 4.08
CA SER A 145 11.67 9.32 3.21
C SER A 145 10.34 8.61 2.88
N ALA A 146 9.54 9.20 2.00
CA ALA A 146 8.49 8.51 1.29
C ALA A 146 9.21 7.63 0.27
N LEU A 147 9.21 6.32 0.49
CA LEU A 147 9.92 5.44 -0.41
C LEU A 147 9.20 5.47 -1.77
N PRO A 148 9.86 5.91 -2.86
CA PRO A 148 9.24 6.01 -4.17
C PRO A 148 8.71 4.65 -4.62
N THR A 149 7.64 4.61 -5.41
CA THR A 149 7.37 3.43 -6.23
C THR A 149 8.53 3.19 -7.19
N TYR A 150 8.56 2.05 -7.87
CA TYR A 150 9.55 1.78 -8.93
C TYR A 150 9.65 2.92 -9.96
N GLU A 151 8.58 3.71 -10.14
CA GLU A 151 8.50 4.82 -11.08
C GLU A 151 8.91 6.18 -10.46
N GLY A 152 9.33 6.24 -9.20
CA GLY A 152 9.67 7.52 -8.54
C GLY A 152 8.45 8.29 -8.03
N HIS A 153 7.25 7.71 -8.13
CA HIS A 153 6.00 8.35 -7.76
C HIS A 153 5.45 7.81 -6.45
N VAL A 154 4.57 8.55 -5.78
CA VAL A 154 3.83 8.10 -4.59
C VAL A 154 2.39 8.48 -4.79
N MET A 155 1.50 7.48 -4.65
CA MET A 155 0.08 7.75 -4.65
C MET A 155 -0.39 7.99 -3.24
N LEU A 156 -1.07 9.11 -3.00
CA LEU A 156 -1.71 9.40 -1.74
C LEU A 156 -3.20 9.07 -1.82
N MET A 157 -3.64 8.18 -0.95
CA MET A 157 -5.04 7.86 -0.72
C MET A 157 -5.55 8.67 0.47
N SER A 158 -6.50 9.57 0.22
CA SER A 158 -7.23 10.28 1.28
C SER A 158 -8.58 9.59 1.46
N ILE A 159 -8.89 9.05 2.63
CA ILE A 159 -10.11 8.28 2.88
C ILE A 159 -10.90 8.88 4.06
N ALA A 160 -12.22 8.95 3.90
CA ALA A 160 -13.15 9.37 4.94
C ALA A 160 -14.47 8.58 4.82
N PRO A 161 -15.16 8.27 5.93
CA PRO A 161 -16.57 7.89 5.87
C PRO A 161 -17.39 8.91 5.08
N ILE A 162 -18.45 8.48 4.40
CA ILE A 162 -19.28 9.38 3.57
C ILE A 162 -19.87 10.56 4.35
N ASN A 163 -20.07 10.39 5.65
CA ASN A 163 -20.62 11.38 6.58
C ASN A 163 -19.55 12.18 7.37
N SER A 164 -18.26 11.99 7.09
CA SER A 164 -17.15 12.69 7.77
C SER A 164 -16.48 13.71 6.85
N TYR A 165 -16.15 14.90 7.37
CA TYR A 165 -15.35 15.90 6.65
C TYR A 165 -13.84 15.73 6.87
N GLU A 166 -13.45 14.86 7.81
CA GLU A 166 -12.05 14.60 8.14
C GLU A 166 -11.54 13.42 7.33
N PHE A 167 -10.45 13.65 6.61
CA PHE A 167 -9.78 12.63 5.80
C PHE A 167 -8.52 12.14 6.51
N ALA A 168 -8.38 10.82 6.56
CA ALA A 168 -7.10 10.19 6.86
C ALA A 168 -6.32 10.02 5.55
N HIS A 169 -5.00 10.22 5.61
CA HIS A 169 -4.14 10.22 4.43
C HIS A 169 -3.11 9.10 4.51
N TYR A 170 -3.07 8.27 3.48
CA TYR A 170 -2.22 7.11 3.43
C TYR A 170 -1.48 7.03 2.09
N PRO A 171 -0.15 6.93 2.10
CA PRO A 171 0.59 6.67 0.88
C PRO A 171 0.43 5.19 0.48
N LEU A 172 0.30 4.98 -0.82
CA LEU A 172 0.24 3.69 -1.49
C LEU A 172 1.46 3.55 -2.39
N ALA A 173 2.01 2.34 -2.42
CA ALA A 173 3.09 1.98 -3.33
C ALA A 173 2.59 0.97 -4.37
N ARG A 174 3.03 1.09 -5.62
CA ARG A 174 2.77 0.10 -6.67
C ARG A 174 3.56 -1.17 -6.38
N VAL A 175 2.90 -2.32 -6.47
CA VAL A 175 3.51 -3.64 -6.25
C VAL A 175 3.99 -4.19 -7.59
N ASN A 176 5.25 -4.61 -7.65
CA ASN A 176 5.79 -5.33 -8.80
C ASN A 176 5.97 -6.81 -8.43
N PHE A 177 5.15 -7.68 -9.02
CA PHE A 177 5.16 -9.12 -8.73
C PHE A 177 6.29 -9.90 -9.41
N SER A 178 7.17 -9.25 -10.18
CA SER A 178 8.26 -9.89 -10.93
C SER A 178 9.32 -10.58 -10.05
N SER A 179 9.28 -10.38 -8.73
CA SER A 179 10.31 -10.92 -7.86
C SER A 179 9.82 -11.13 -6.43
N GLN A 180 9.60 -12.40 -6.07
CA GLN A 180 9.55 -12.89 -4.69
C GLN A 180 8.44 -12.32 -3.79
N SER A 181 7.18 -12.66 -4.06
CA SER A 181 6.20 -12.59 -2.98
C SER A 181 5.28 -13.82 -3.01
N ASN A 182 5.43 -14.67 -1.99
CA ASN A 182 4.47 -15.74 -1.65
C ASN A 182 3.17 -15.10 -1.16
N ILE A 183 2.50 -14.34 -2.03
CA ILE A 183 1.17 -13.80 -1.73
C ILE A 183 0.18 -14.88 -2.10
N ASN A 184 -0.52 -15.41 -1.10
CA ASN A 184 -1.54 -16.45 -1.30
C ASN A 184 -2.63 -16.03 -2.32
N CYS A 185 -2.80 -14.72 -2.51
CA CYS A 185 -3.89 -14.13 -3.29
C CYS A 185 -3.52 -13.76 -4.72
N MET A 186 -2.39 -14.23 -5.26
CA MET A 186 -1.90 -13.84 -6.60
C MET A 186 -2.95 -13.88 -7.71
N LYS A 187 -3.90 -14.82 -7.67
CA LYS A 187 -4.98 -14.93 -8.68
C LYS A 187 -5.98 -13.77 -8.68
N ARG A 188 -6.10 -13.04 -7.56
CA ARG A 188 -7.03 -11.91 -7.39
C ARG A 188 -6.34 -10.56 -7.61
N LEU A 189 -5.01 -10.53 -7.63
CA LEU A 189 -4.23 -9.33 -7.86
C LEU A 189 -4.14 -9.04 -9.35
N VAL A 190 -4.23 -7.76 -9.71
CA VAL A 190 -4.06 -7.31 -11.10
C VAL A 190 -2.56 -7.09 -11.32
N ARG A 191 -2.01 -7.77 -12.33
CA ARG A 191 -0.63 -7.61 -12.77
C ARG A 191 -0.46 -6.31 -13.55
#